data_AF-A0A329NXV3-F1
#
_entry.id   AF-A0A329NXV3-F1
#
_cell.length_a   1.000
_cell.length_b   1.000
_cell.length_c   1.000
_cell.angle_alpha   90.00
_cell.angle_beta   90.00
_cell.angle_gamma   90.00
#
_symmetry.space_group_name_H-M   'P 1'
#
loop_
_entity.id
_entity.type
_entity.pdbx_description
1 polymer ?
#
loop_
_entity_poly.entity_id
_entity_poly.type
_entity_poly.pdbx_seq_one_letter_code
_entity_poly.pdbx_strand_id
1 'polypeptide(L)'
;MSKAPHIPVMLADVLEVLQPKDGGLYIDGTFGAGGYTRAILGQADCAVLAIDRDPNAILRGRELQSEFGGRLTLIEGCFGDMARLVRGLGHESVDGVVLDLGVSSMQLDQAERGFSFQKDGPLDMRMSGKGLSAADVVNTFDEPDLARIIAVYGEEKRARAVAKAIVQARTESQFDRTLALADTVARVIGRRPQDRIHPATRTFQALRIFVNDELGELAHGLAGAEALLGEGGRLAAVTFHSLEDRVVKRFLTARTGRSARANRFMPEKDEIAPSFREIE
;
A
#
# COMPACT_ATOMS: atom_id res chain seq x y z
N MET A 1 -12.01 -6.85 27.35
CA MET A 1 -12.92 -6.97 26.20
C MET A 1 -12.13 -7.58 25.06
N SER A 2 -12.48 -8.78 24.60
CA SER A 2 -11.77 -9.45 23.50
C SER A 2 -11.89 -8.59 22.23
N LYS A 3 -10.78 -8.00 21.76
CA LYS A 3 -10.70 -7.39 20.43
C LYS A 3 -10.92 -8.54 19.45
N ALA A 4 -12.09 -8.59 18.81
CA ALA A 4 -12.28 -9.51 17.69
C ALA A 4 -11.15 -9.27 16.67
N PRO A 5 -10.50 -10.32 16.15
CA PRO A 5 -9.46 -10.15 15.15
C PRO A 5 -10.03 -9.37 13.95
N HIS A 6 -9.27 -8.41 13.46
CA HIS A 6 -9.66 -7.58 12.32
C HIS A 6 -9.90 -8.49 11.09
N ILE A 7 -11.11 -8.42 10.53
CA ILE A 7 -11.46 -9.14 9.30
C ILE A 7 -10.92 -8.33 8.12
N PRO A 8 -10.08 -8.89 7.24
CA PRO A 8 -9.61 -8.20 6.04
C PRO A 8 -10.76 -7.73 5.16
N VAL A 9 -10.55 -6.60 4.49
CA VAL A 9 -11.51 -6.03 3.55
C VAL A 9 -11.65 -6.99 2.36
N MET A 10 -12.88 -7.28 1.91
CA MET A 10 -13.12 -8.14 0.74
C MET A 10 -12.46 -9.53 0.85
N LEU A 11 -12.31 -10.08 2.07
CA LEU A 11 -11.66 -11.38 2.28
C LEU A 11 -12.29 -12.49 1.42
N ALA A 12 -13.62 -12.56 1.37
CA ALA A 12 -14.34 -13.57 0.60
C ALA A 12 -14.06 -13.43 -0.91
N ASP A 13 -14.12 -12.21 -1.43
CA ASP A 13 -13.86 -11.92 -2.85
C ASP A 13 -12.42 -12.28 -3.23
N VAL A 14 -11.45 -11.96 -2.36
CA VAL A 14 -10.04 -12.31 -2.58
C VAL A 14 -9.83 -13.82 -2.62
N LEU A 15 -10.48 -14.58 -1.72
CA LEU A 15 -10.38 -16.05 -1.75
C LEU A 15 -11.06 -16.65 -2.98
N GLU A 16 -12.20 -16.11 -3.40
CA GLU A 16 -12.88 -16.51 -4.63
C GLU A 16 -12.03 -16.25 -5.87
N VAL A 17 -11.32 -15.11 -5.90
CA VAL A 17 -10.34 -14.82 -6.93
C VAL A 17 -9.16 -15.78 -6.84
N LEU A 18 -8.50 -15.94 -5.70
CA LEU A 18 -7.25 -16.71 -5.60
C LEU A 18 -7.44 -18.22 -5.79
N GLN A 19 -8.59 -18.77 -5.39
CA GLN A 19 -8.86 -20.22 -5.35
C GLN A 19 -7.69 -21.04 -4.78
N PRO A 20 -7.36 -20.89 -3.47
CA PRO A 20 -6.37 -21.71 -2.80
C PRO A 20 -6.59 -23.21 -3.08
N LYS A 21 -5.53 -23.91 -3.48
CA LYS A 21 -5.52 -25.35 -3.77
C LYS A 21 -4.42 -26.07 -3.01
N ASP A 22 -4.63 -27.35 -2.73
CA ASP A 22 -3.64 -28.18 -2.05
C ASP A 22 -2.33 -28.24 -2.85
N GLY A 23 -1.21 -28.17 -2.13
CA GLY A 23 0.14 -28.08 -2.70
C GLY A 23 0.48 -26.75 -3.37
N GLY A 24 -0.44 -25.79 -3.41
CA GLY A 24 -0.19 -24.48 -4.01
C GLY A 24 0.75 -23.60 -3.17
N LEU A 25 1.40 -22.65 -3.83
CA LEU A 25 2.25 -21.64 -3.20
C LEU A 25 1.70 -20.25 -3.48
N TYR A 26 1.46 -19.47 -2.42
CA TYR A 26 0.85 -18.15 -2.52
C TYR A 26 1.75 -17.08 -1.90
N ILE A 27 1.63 -15.84 -2.38
CA ILE A 27 2.26 -14.66 -1.78
C ILE A 27 1.18 -13.79 -1.17
N ASP A 28 1.34 -13.49 0.12
CA ASP A 28 0.67 -12.36 0.76
C ASP A 28 1.69 -11.21 0.81
N GLY A 29 1.61 -10.27 -0.14
CA GLY A 29 2.60 -9.21 -0.29
C GLY A 29 2.46 -8.09 0.75
N THR A 30 1.42 -8.13 1.58
CA THR A 30 1.05 -7.06 2.51
C THR A 30 0.55 -7.68 3.80
N PHE A 31 1.37 -8.55 4.38
CA PHE A 31 0.99 -9.47 5.46
C PHE A 31 0.18 -8.78 6.58
N GLY A 32 0.66 -7.65 7.09
CA GLY A 32 -0.01 -6.85 8.12
C GLY A 32 -0.29 -7.65 9.39
N ALA A 33 -1.57 -8.02 9.59
CA ALA A 33 -2.01 -8.84 10.73
C ALA A 33 -2.13 -10.35 10.39
N GLY A 34 -1.86 -10.74 9.15
CA GLY A 34 -1.95 -12.12 8.65
C GLY A 34 -3.36 -12.60 8.34
N GLY A 35 -4.30 -11.69 8.08
CA GLY A 35 -5.70 -12.06 7.84
C GLY A 35 -5.91 -12.83 6.53
N TYR A 36 -5.33 -12.36 5.41
CA TYR A 36 -5.37 -13.11 4.15
C TYR A 36 -4.54 -14.38 4.24
N THR A 37 -3.31 -14.29 4.77
CA THR A 37 -2.46 -15.46 5.06
C THR A 37 -3.22 -16.57 5.79
N ARG A 38 -3.88 -16.26 6.91
CA ARG A 38 -4.67 -17.22 7.70
C ARG A 38 -5.83 -17.80 6.89
N ALA A 39 -6.51 -16.97 6.11
CA ALA A 39 -7.64 -17.38 5.29
C ALA A 39 -7.21 -18.34 4.16
N ILE A 40 -6.10 -18.05 3.47
CA ILE A 40 -5.52 -18.89 2.42
C ILE A 40 -5.09 -20.24 3.00
N LEU A 41 -4.30 -20.23 4.09
CA LEU A 41 -3.81 -21.45 4.75
C LEU A 41 -4.91 -22.30 5.39
N GLY A 42 -6.06 -21.68 5.69
CA GLY A 42 -7.25 -22.34 6.22
C GLY A 42 -8.15 -22.96 5.14
N GLN A 43 -8.02 -22.53 3.88
CA GLN A 43 -8.84 -23.02 2.77
C GLN A 43 -8.25 -24.25 2.07
N ALA A 44 -6.92 -24.41 2.10
CA ALA A 44 -6.23 -25.52 1.45
C ALA A 44 -4.94 -25.91 2.18
N ASP A 45 -4.45 -27.13 1.95
CA ASP A 45 -3.12 -27.57 2.37
C ASP A 45 -2.04 -26.99 1.45
N CYS A 46 -1.88 -25.67 1.52
CA CYS A 46 -0.97 -24.87 0.71
C CYS A 46 0.10 -24.19 1.57
N ALA A 47 1.05 -23.51 0.93
CA ALA A 47 2.06 -22.69 1.57
C ALA A 47 1.88 -21.20 1.21
N VAL A 48 2.24 -20.31 2.15
CA VAL A 48 2.20 -18.85 1.98
C VAL A 48 3.57 -18.24 2.30
N LEU A 49 4.06 -17.42 1.38
CA LEU A 49 5.18 -16.50 1.57
C LEU A 49 4.59 -15.11 1.88
N ALA A 50 4.68 -14.70 3.14
CA ALA A 50 4.10 -13.46 3.62
C ALA A 50 5.17 -12.38 3.78
N ILE A 51 5.03 -11.29 3.03
CA ILE A 51 5.98 -10.19 2.95
C ILE A 51 5.41 -8.98 3.71
N ASP A 52 6.22 -8.37 4.57
CA ASP A 52 5.92 -7.06 5.13
C ASP A 52 7.19 -6.27 5.37
N ARG A 53 7.13 -4.96 5.12
CA ARG A 53 8.24 -4.05 5.39
C ARG A 53 8.26 -3.55 6.82
N ASP A 54 7.15 -3.69 7.54
CA ASP A 54 7.03 -3.32 8.95
C ASP A 54 7.59 -4.46 9.83
N PRO A 55 8.73 -4.26 10.51
CA PRO A 55 9.31 -5.29 11.37
C PRO A 55 8.37 -5.71 12.51
N ASN A 56 7.42 -4.85 12.92
CA ASN A 56 6.43 -5.21 13.93
C ASN A 56 5.38 -6.19 13.40
N ALA A 57 5.05 -6.15 12.11
CA ALA A 57 4.17 -7.12 11.48
C ALA A 57 4.84 -8.50 11.49
N ILE A 58 6.11 -8.56 11.10
CA ILE A 58 6.91 -9.79 11.14
C ILE A 58 7.04 -10.36 12.54
N LEU A 59 7.31 -9.52 13.55
CA LEU A 59 7.41 -9.94 14.94
C LEU A 59 6.10 -10.55 15.44
N ARG A 60 4.96 -9.86 15.23
CA ARG A 60 3.64 -10.35 15.64
C ARG A 60 3.21 -11.60 14.87
N GLY A 61 3.65 -11.74 13.63
CA GLY A 61 3.34 -12.89 12.79
C GLY A 61 4.00 -14.20 13.25
N ARG A 62 5.02 -14.17 14.13
CA ARG A 62 5.76 -15.38 14.53
C ARG A 62 4.87 -16.44 15.20
N GLU A 63 3.86 -16.00 15.94
CA GLU A 63 2.86 -16.90 16.52
C GLU A 63 2.06 -17.62 15.44
N LEU A 64 1.58 -16.86 14.44
CA LEU A 64 0.88 -17.40 13.26
C LEU A 64 1.77 -18.37 12.47
N GLN A 65 3.03 -18.03 12.28
CA GLN A 65 4.01 -18.87 11.60
C GLN A 65 4.19 -20.22 12.32
N SER A 66 4.24 -20.19 13.64
CA SER A 66 4.35 -21.40 14.47
C SER A 66 3.08 -22.25 14.39
N GLU A 67 1.91 -21.60 14.38
CA GLU A 67 0.60 -22.25 14.26
C GLU A 67 0.49 -23.08 12.96
N PHE A 68 1.02 -22.58 11.85
CA PHE A 68 0.93 -23.23 10.54
C PHE A 68 2.10 -24.18 10.21
N GLY A 69 2.95 -24.52 11.18
CA GLY A 69 3.81 -25.70 11.11
C GLY A 69 4.76 -25.78 9.90
N GLY A 70 5.25 -24.65 9.40
CA GLY A 70 6.14 -24.58 8.23
C GLY A 70 5.46 -24.25 6.91
N ARG A 71 4.11 -24.19 6.86
CA ARG A 71 3.35 -23.71 5.68
C ARG A 71 3.37 -22.19 5.53
N LEU A 72 3.81 -21.45 6.54
CA LEU A 72 3.97 -19.99 6.49
C LEU A 72 5.44 -19.60 6.59
N THR A 73 5.93 -18.81 5.63
CA THR A 73 7.23 -18.15 5.69
C THR A 73 7.05 -16.63 5.76
N LEU A 74 7.49 -16.02 6.86
CA LEU A 74 7.50 -14.56 7.02
C LEU A 74 8.80 -13.96 6.47
N ILE A 75 8.67 -12.92 5.66
CA ILE A 75 9.78 -12.25 4.98
C ILE A 75 9.71 -10.75 5.31
N GLU A 76 10.70 -10.24 6.04
CA GLU A 76 10.85 -8.80 6.22
C GLU A 76 11.39 -8.18 4.92
N GLY A 77 10.60 -7.36 4.27
CA GLY A 77 10.97 -6.74 3.00
C GLY A 77 9.82 -5.99 2.35
N CYS A 78 10.12 -5.25 1.29
CA CYS A 78 9.09 -4.61 0.50
C CYS A 78 8.56 -5.58 -0.57
N PHE A 79 7.26 -5.52 -0.85
CA PHE A 79 6.69 -6.37 -1.89
C PHE A 79 7.12 -5.95 -3.30
N GLY A 80 7.60 -4.73 -3.51
CA GLY A 80 8.27 -4.34 -4.76
C GLY A 80 9.46 -5.23 -5.10
N ASP A 81 10.09 -5.82 -4.08
CA ASP A 81 11.21 -6.76 -4.21
C ASP A 81 10.78 -8.24 -4.26
N MET A 82 9.47 -8.55 -4.33
CA MET A 82 8.97 -9.92 -4.13
C MET A 82 9.64 -10.94 -5.05
N ALA A 83 9.89 -10.60 -6.32
CA ALA A 83 10.55 -11.51 -7.26
C ALA A 83 11.95 -11.92 -6.81
N ARG A 84 12.72 -10.97 -6.27
CA ARG A 84 14.06 -11.21 -5.73
C ARG A 84 13.99 -12.02 -4.43
N LEU A 85 13.07 -11.65 -3.54
CA LEU A 85 12.91 -12.30 -2.22
C LEU A 85 12.48 -13.76 -2.37
N VAL A 86 11.50 -14.02 -3.23
CA VAL A 86 10.91 -15.35 -3.45
C VAL A 86 11.90 -16.28 -4.17
N ARG A 87 12.59 -15.79 -5.21
CA ARG A 87 13.66 -16.56 -5.85
C ARG A 87 14.85 -16.83 -4.93
N GLY A 88 15.16 -15.89 -4.02
CA GLY A 88 16.17 -16.08 -2.99
C GLY A 88 15.85 -17.25 -2.03
N LEU A 89 14.58 -17.65 -1.93
CA LEU A 89 14.13 -18.82 -1.18
C LEU A 89 14.05 -20.10 -2.04
N GLY A 90 14.41 -20.04 -3.32
CA GLY A 90 14.40 -21.17 -4.25
C GLY A 90 13.08 -21.41 -4.97
N HIS A 91 12.15 -20.44 -4.95
CA HIS A 91 10.88 -20.54 -5.66
C HIS A 91 10.91 -19.72 -6.96
N GLU A 92 10.74 -20.38 -8.10
CA GLU A 92 10.71 -19.72 -9.42
C GLU A 92 9.32 -19.21 -9.80
N SER A 93 8.26 -19.84 -9.30
CA SER A 93 6.88 -19.48 -9.59
C SER A 93 5.94 -19.70 -8.41
N VAL A 94 4.81 -19.00 -8.41
CA VAL A 94 3.72 -19.10 -7.42
C VAL A 94 2.36 -19.23 -8.11
N ASP A 95 1.39 -19.78 -7.39
CA ASP A 95 0.01 -20.00 -7.85
C ASP A 95 -0.89 -18.78 -7.61
N GLY A 96 -0.52 -17.89 -6.69
CA GLY A 96 -1.27 -16.66 -6.51
C GLY A 96 -0.54 -15.60 -5.70
N VAL A 97 -0.95 -14.35 -5.91
CA VAL A 97 -0.44 -13.18 -5.20
C VAL A 97 -1.63 -12.34 -4.74
N VAL A 98 -1.65 -11.97 -3.46
CA VAL A 98 -2.54 -10.92 -2.94
C VAL A 98 -1.74 -9.70 -2.51
N LEU A 99 -2.23 -8.52 -2.88
CA LEU A 99 -1.75 -7.22 -2.44
C LEU A 99 -2.91 -6.41 -1.85
N ASP A 100 -2.89 -6.17 -0.55
CA ASP A 100 -3.81 -5.31 0.19
C ASP A 100 -3.14 -3.96 0.45
N LEU A 101 -3.38 -3.02 -0.45
CA LEU A 101 -2.62 -1.77 -0.52
C LEU A 101 -3.03 -0.80 0.60
N GLY A 102 -2.18 0.17 0.92
CA GLY A 102 -2.47 1.15 1.97
C GLY A 102 -2.04 0.71 3.37
N VAL A 103 -2.71 1.22 4.39
CA VAL A 103 -2.30 1.08 5.80
C VAL A 103 -3.17 0.10 6.53
N SER A 104 -2.53 -0.76 7.33
CA SER A 104 -3.26 -1.62 8.25
C SER A 104 -3.98 -0.80 9.32
N SER A 105 -5.12 -1.31 9.78
CA SER A 105 -5.83 -0.74 10.95
C SER A 105 -4.93 -0.62 12.18
N MET A 106 -3.98 -1.53 12.35
CA MET A 106 -2.98 -1.48 13.43
C MET A 106 -2.09 -0.23 13.35
N GLN A 107 -1.69 0.19 12.14
CA GLN A 107 -0.88 1.39 11.94
C GLN A 107 -1.68 2.67 12.22
N LEU A 108 -2.98 2.67 11.91
CA LEU A 108 -3.87 3.79 12.23
C LEU A 108 -4.24 3.87 13.72
N ASP A 109 -4.37 2.72 14.40
CA ASP A 109 -4.70 2.62 15.82
C ASP A 109 -3.54 3.06 16.74
N GLN A 110 -2.29 2.91 16.27
CA GLN A 110 -1.07 3.24 17.00
C GLN A 110 -0.68 4.70 16.77
N ALA A 111 -1.11 5.59 17.68
CA ALA A 111 -0.81 7.02 17.60
C ALA A 111 0.68 7.31 17.41
N GLU A 112 1.55 6.52 18.06
CA GLU A 112 3.01 6.71 18.00
C GLU A 112 3.64 6.48 16.62
N ARG A 113 2.89 5.89 15.68
CA ARG A 113 3.32 5.70 14.29
C ARG A 113 3.02 6.91 13.41
N GLY A 114 2.19 7.84 13.85
CA GLY A 114 1.94 9.10 13.15
C GLY A 114 1.09 9.02 11.88
N PHE A 115 0.44 7.88 11.58
CA PHE A 115 -0.40 7.72 10.39
C PHE A 115 -1.76 8.42 10.48
N SER A 116 -2.20 8.75 11.71
CA SER A 116 -3.50 9.35 11.98
C SER A 116 -3.35 10.60 12.84
N PHE A 117 -4.27 11.54 12.64
CA PHE A 117 -4.46 12.73 13.48
C PHE A 117 -5.69 12.60 14.38
N GLN A 118 -6.34 11.43 14.45
CA GLN A 118 -7.43 11.19 15.40
C GLN A 118 -6.93 11.14 16.85
N LYS A 119 -5.70 10.68 17.02
CA LYS A 119 -4.95 10.72 18.28
C LYS A 119 -3.61 11.37 17.98
N ASP A 120 -3.16 12.24 18.88
CA ASP A 120 -1.89 12.92 18.72
C ASP A 120 -0.71 11.94 18.87
N GLY A 121 0.31 12.12 18.04
CA GLY A 121 1.52 11.30 18.05
C GLY A 121 2.64 11.96 17.24
N PRO A 122 3.86 11.40 17.23
CA PRO A 122 4.96 11.87 16.41
C PRO A 122 4.58 11.88 14.93
N LEU A 123 5.00 12.90 14.19
CA LEU A 123 4.79 12.99 12.76
C LEU A 123 5.80 12.10 12.00
N ASP A 124 5.59 10.78 12.06
CA ASP A 124 6.51 9.79 11.49
C ASP A 124 6.05 9.25 10.13
N MET A 125 4.97 8.46 10.09
CA MET A 125 4.41 7.81 8.90
C MET A 125 5.30 6.79 8.18
N ARG A 126 6.48 6.41 8.68
CA ARG A 126 7.30 5.36 8.05
C ARG A 126 6.73 3.98 8.40
N MET A 127 6.47 3.17 7.38
CA MET A 127 6.03 1.79 7.60
C MET A 127 7.19 0.90 8.07
N SER A 128 8.39 1.07 7.51
CA SER A 128 9.60 0.31 7.88
C SER A 128 10.37 0.89 9.07
N GLY A 129 10.04 2.11 9.49
CA GLY A 129 10.81 2.88 10.49
C GLY A 129 12.16 3.42 9.97
N LYS A 130 12.47 3.25 8.67
CA LYS A 130 13.72 3.71 8.03
C LYS A 130 13.42 4.79 7.00
N GLY A 131 14.41 5.64 6.70
CA GLY A 131 14.29 6.73 5.72
C GLY A 131 13.71 8.02 6.31
N LEU A 132 13.27 8.92 5.42
CA LEU A 132 12.69 10.22 5.76
C LEU A 132 11.35 10.05 6.46
N SER A 133 11.16 10.73 7.60
CA SER A 133 9.85 10.82 8.26
C SER A 133 8.98 11.91 7.62
N ALA A 134 7.68 11.90 7.90
CA ALA A 134 6.78 12.97 7.52
C ALA A 134 7.21 14.31 8.14
N ALA A 135 7.74 14.31 9.37
CA ALA A 135 8.33 15.48 10.02
C ALA A 135 9.52 16.02 9.21
N ASP A 136 10.42 15.15 8.75
CA ASP A 136 11.56 15.56 7.93
C ASP A 136 11.07 16.25 6.64
N VAL A 137 10.08 15.65 5.97
CA VAL A 137 9.51 16.20 4.73
C VAL A 137 8.93 17.59 4.97
N VAL A 138 8.00 17.74 5.93
CA VAL A 138 7.32 19.03 6.14
C VAL A 138 8.24 20.12 6.69
N ASN A 139 9.31 19.75 7.41
CA ASN A 139 10.23 20.71 8.00
C ASN A 139 11.39 21.11 7.07
N THR A 140 11.76 20.28 6.09
CA THR A 140 12.97 20.52 5.28
C THR A 140 12.71 20.81 3.80
N PHE A 141 11.62 20.30 3.22
CA PHE A 141 11.36 20.48 1.78
C PHE A 141 10.95 21.93 1.49
N ASP A 142 11.23 22.42 0.28
CA ASP A 142 10.80 23.74 -0.12
C ASP A 142 9.28 23.81 -0.40
N GLU A 143 8.73 25.02 -0.50
CA GLU A 143 7.30 25.21 -0.75
C GLU A 143 6.83 24.55 -2.07
N PRO A 144 7.54 24.71 -3.22
CA PRO A 144 7.16 24.06 -4.46
C PRO A 144 7.08 22.52 -4.38
N ASP A 145 8.04 21.88 -3.73
CA ASP A 145 8.07 20.42 -3.62
C ASP A 145 6.99 19.90 -2.67
N LEU A 146 6.76 20.58 -1.53
CA LEU A 146 5.63 20.27 -0.65
C LEU A 146 4.29 20.42 -1.37
N ALA A 147 4.12 21.51 -2.14
CA ALA A 147 2.91 21.71 -2.92
C ALA A 147 2.72 20.60 -3.96
N ARG A 148 3.81 20.12 -4.58
CA ARG A 148 3.77 19.03 -5.56
C ARG A 148 3.36 17.71 -4.92
N ILE A 149 3.96 17.35 -3.78
CA ILE A 149 3.62 16.15 -3.01
C ILE A 149 2.13 16.16 -2.68
N ILE A 150 1.63 17.25 -2.09
CA ILE A 150 0.23 17.39 -1.66
C ILE A 150 -0.73 17.37 -2.85
N ALA A 151 -0.36 18.00 -3.97
CA ALA A 151 -1.19 18.02 -5.17
C ALA A 151 -1.28 16.66 -5.85
N VAL A 152 -0.14 15.98 -6.04
CA VAL A 152 -0.04 14.73 -6.81
C VAL A 152 -0.59 13.55 -6.01
N TYR A 153 -0.13 13.40 -4.76
CA TYR A 153 -0.48 12.23 -3.95
C TYR A 153 -1.74 12.43 -3.10
N GLY A 154 -2.09 13.68 -2.79
CA GLY A 154 -3.30 14.02 -2.06
C GLY A 154 -4.49 14.40 -2.94
N GLU A 155 -4.28 14.61 -4.24
CA GLU A 155 -5.27 15.18 -5.17
C GLU A 155 -5.91 16.49 -4.61
N GLU A 156 -5.15 17.28 -3.85
CA GLU A 156 -5.64 18.48 -3.14
C GLU A 156 -5.51 19.75 -3.98
N LYS A 157 -6.65 20.37 -4.30
CA LYS A 157 -6.74 21.56 -5.15
C LYS A 157 -6.05 22.79 -4.54
N ARG A 158 -6.04 22.89 -3.21
CA ARG A 158 -5.41 23.98 -2.44
C ARG A 158 -3.99 23.63 -1.99
N ALA A 159 -3.33 22.66 -2.61
CA ALA A 159 -1.99 22.20 -2.23
C ALA A 159 -0.97 23.34 -2.04
N ARG A 160 -0.93 24.33 -2.95
CA ARG A 160 -0.06 25.50 -2.82
C ARG A 160 -0.32 26.31 -1.56
N ALA A 161 -1.60 26.53 -1.22
CA ALA A 161 -1.97 27.27 -0.02
C ALA A 161 -1.60 26.50 1.25
N VAL A 162 -1.77 25.18 1.24
CA VAL A 162 -1.37 24.30 2.36
C VAL A 162 0.15 24.32 2.53
N ALA A 163 0.91 24.10 1.45
CA ALA A 163 2.38 24.12 1.49
C ALA A 163 2.92 25.45 2.01
N LYS A 164 2.39 26.58 1.51
CA LYS A 164 2.76 27.91 2.01
C LYS A 164 2.51 28.05 3.52
N ALA A 165 1.35 27.60 4.01
CA ALA A 165 1.03 27.68 5.42
C ALA A 165 1.94 26.79 6.29
N ILE A 166 2.32 25.61 5.80
CA ILE A 166 3.29 24.73 6.47
C ILE A 166 4.66 25.43 6.54
N VAL A 167 5.15 25.96 5.42
CA VAL A 167 6.45 26.64 5.36
C VAL A 167 6.48 27.89 6.25
N GLN A 168 5.38 28.64 6.33
CA GLN A 168 5.26 29.77 7.23
C GLN A 168 5.21 29.33 8.70
N ALA A 169 4.36 28.35 9.05
CA ALA A 169 4.23 27.91 10.43
C ALA A 169 5.52 27.30 11.00
N ARG A 170 6.29 26.57 10.17
CA ARG A 170 7.54 25.96 10.62
C ARG A 170 8.65 26.97 10.97
N THR A 171 8.53 28.24 10.58
CA THR A 171 9.49 29.28 11.01
C THR A 171 9.32 29.65 12.47
N GLU A 172 8.13 29.44 13.04
CA GLU A 172 7.82 29.71 14.44
C GLU A 172 8.05 28.46 15.30
N SER A 173 7.56 27.29 14.84
CA SER A 173 7.76 26.01 15.51
C SER A 173 7.76 24.89 14.48
N GLN A 174 8.76 24.00 14.54
CA GLN A 174 8.80 22.81 13.70
C GLN A 174 7.61 21.88 13.97
N PHE A 175 7.23 21.10 12.96
CA PHE A 175 6.19 20.08 13.07
C PHE A 175 6.80 18.75 13.52
N ASP A 176 6.59 18.40 14.78
CA ASP A 176 6.97 17.13 15.39
C ASP A 176 5.75 16.24 15.71
N ARG A 177 4.54 16.82 15.73
CA ARG A 177 3.28 16.15 16.12
C ARG A 177 2.22 16.17 15.02
N THR A 178 1.41 15.12 14.95
CA THR A 178 0.35 14.98 13.95
C THR A 178 -0.74 16.05 14.10
N LEU A 179 -1.17 16.39 15.32
CA LEU A 179 -2.21 17.41 15.51
C LEU A 179 -1.78 18.80 15.04
N ALA A 180 -0.52 19.19 15.31
CA ALA A 180 0.00 20.49 14.89
C ALA A 180 -0.09 20.68 13.37
N LEU A 181 0.27 19.65 12.60
CA LEU A 181 0.13 19.65 11.15
C LEU A 181 -1.35 19.67 10.75
N ALA A 182 -2.17 18.80 11.35
CA ALA A 182 -3.59 18.67 11.00
C ALA A 182 -4.35 20.00 11.22
N ASP A 183 -4.08 20.70 12.32
CA ASP A 183 -4.70 22.00 12.64
C ASP A 183 -4.26 23.09 11.67
N THR A 184 -2.98 23.08 11.26
CA THR A 184 -2.47 24.03 10.25
C THR A 184 -3.15 23.81 8.91
N VAL A 185 -3.26 22.55 8.46
CA VAL A 185 -3.98 22.22 7.22
C VAL A 185 -5.46 22.58 7.32
N ALA A 186 -6.11 22.28 8.45
CA ALA A 186 -7.52 22.54 8.67
C ALA A 186 -7.86 24.04 8.63
N ARG A 187 -7.00 24.89 9.20
CA ARG A 187 -7.15 26.36 9.13
C ARG A 187 -7.10 26.88 7.69
N VAL A 188 -6.27 26.28 6.84
CA VAL A 188 -6.17 26.68 5.43
C VAL A 188 -7.36 26.22 4.63
N ILE A 189 -7.66 24.91 4.67
CA ILE A 189 -8.68 24.30 3.81
C ILE A 189 -10.09 24.73 4.25
N GLY A 190 -10.31 24.84 5.57
CA GLY A 190 -11.62 25.03 6.18
C GLY A 190 -12.46 23.75 6.12
N ARG A 191 -13.54 23.70 6.91
CA ARG A 191 -14.51 22.60 6.89
C ARG A 191 -15.88 23.12 6.48
N ARG A 192 -16.48 22.52 5.46
CA ARG A 192 -17.86 22.77 5.04
C ARG A 192 -18.77 21.70 5.62
N PRO A 193 -20.06 22.00 5.89
CA PRO A 193 -21.02 21.01 6.37
C PRO A 193 -21.19 19.78 5.47
N GLN A 194 -20.88 19.92 4.18
CA GLN A 194 -21.00 18.86 3.17
C GLN A 194 -19.76 17.95 3.09
N ASP A 195 -18.67 18.32 3.77
CA ASP A 195 -17.40 17.59 3.68
C ASP A 195 -17.49 16.27 4.45
N ARG A 196 -17.35 15.16 3.72
CA ARG A 196 -17.41 13.79 4.27
C ARG A 196 -16.12 13.37 4.98
N ILE A 197 -15.01 14.03 4.67
CA ILE A 197 -13.68 13.73 5.22
C ILE A 197 -13.11 14.95 5.94
N HIS A 198 -12.18 14.71 6.87
CA HIS A 198 -11.48 15.78 7.54
C HIS A 198 -10.57 16.54 6.55
N PRO A 199 -10.42 17.87 6.65
CA PRO A 199 -9.61 18.65 5.72
C PRO A 199 -8.15 18.22 5.63
N ALA A 200 -7.58 17.68 6.71
CA ALA A 200 -6.20 17.19 6.74
C ALA A 200 -5.99 15.82 6.05
N THR A 201 -7.05 15.05 5.80
CA THR A 201 -6.96 13.66 5.32
C THR A 201 -6.11 13.54 4.04
N ARG A 202 -6.31 14.43 3.06
CA ARG A 202 -5.56 14.40 1.79
C ARG A 202 -4.08 14.75 1.95
N THR A 203 -3.76 15.68 2.84
CA THR A 203 -2.36 16.04 3.11
C THR A 203 -1.64 14.89 3.81
N PHE A 204 -2.30 14.24 4.77
CA PHE A 204 -1.74 13.06 5.46
C PHE A 204 -1.57 11.88 4.49
N GLN A 205 -2.56 11.62 3.62
CA GLN A 205 -2.43 10.63 2.55
C GLN A 205 -1.24 10.95 1.64
N ALA A 206 -1.07 12.22 1.23
CA ALA A 206 0.01 12.61 0.34
C ALA A 206 1.40 12.36 0.96
N LEU A 207 1.58 12.78 2.21
CA LEU A 207 2.82 12.57 2.95
C LEU A 207 3.10 11.08 3.15
N ARG A 208 2.07 10.30 3.49
CA ARG A 208 2.18 8.85 3.66
C ARG A 208 2.67 8.17 2.38
N ILE A 209 2.01 8.44 1.26
CA ILE A 209 2.37 7.90 -0.06
C ILE A 209 3.80 8.27 -0.40
N PHE A 210 4.20 9.53 -0.18
CA PHE A 210 5.53 10.01 -0.52
C PHE A 210 6.63 9.40 0.36
N VAL A 211 6.48 9.44 1.68
CA VAL A 211 7.44 8.90 2.66
C VAL A 211 7.74 7.42 2.41
N ASN A 212 6.76 6.70 1.89
CA ASN A 212 6.82 5.26 1.75
C ASN A 212 6.95 4.78 0.29
N ASP A 213 7.10 5.70 -0.66
CA ASP A 213 7.06 5.44 -2.10
C ASP A 213 5.95 4.47 -2.53
N GLU A 214 4.73 4.63 -2.01
CA GLU A 214 3.68 3.59 -2.12
C GLU A 214 3.31 3.28 -3.57
N LEU A 215 3.31 4.29 -4.46
CA LEU A 215 2.99 4.08 -5.88
C LEU A 215 4.15 3.47 -6.66
N GLY A 216 5.41 3.78 -6.30
CA GLY A 216 6.59 3.15 -6.87
C GLY A 216 6.67 1.68 -6.48
N GLU A 217 6.49 1.41 -5.18
CA GLU A 217 6.39 0.07 -4.62
C GLU A 217 5.27 -0.74 -5.28
N LEU A 218 4.08 -0.17 -5.45
CA LEU A 218 2.98 -0.79 -6.19
C LEU A 218 3.37 -1.18 -7.62
N ALA A 219 4.00 -0.27 -8.36
CA ALA A 219 4.40 -0.53 -9.73
C ALA A 219 5.43 -1.68 -9.81
N HIS A 220 6.44 -1.67 -8.95
CA HIS A 220 7.42 -2.76 -8.85
C HIS A 220 6.77 -4.07 -8.39
N GLY A 221 5.83 -4.00 -7.45
CA GLY A 221 5.13 -5.16 -6.91
C GLY A 221 4.28 -5.88 -7.96
N LEU A 222 3.54 -5.12 -8.77
CA LEU A 222 2.76 -5.67 -9.89
C LEU A 222 3.66 -6.34 -10.93
N ALA A 223 4.79 -5.74 -11.26
CA ALA A 223 5.77 -6.34 -12.17
C ALA A 223 6.41 -7.61 -11.56
N GLY A 224 6.68 -7.60 -10.25
CA GLY A 224 7.18 -8.76 -9.51
C GLY A 224 6.17 -9.90 -9.49
N ALA A 225 4.89 -9.60 -9.30
CA ALA A 225 3.81 -10.57 -9.35
C ALA A 225 3.67 -11.19 -10.75
N GLU A 226 3.67 -10.37 -11.80
CA GLU A 226 3.68 -10.84 -13.20
C GLU A 226 4.86 -11.78 -13.48
N ALA A 227 6.04 -11.47 -12.94
CA ALA A 227 7.25 -12.28 -13.15
C ALA A 227 7.30 -13.59 -12.33
N LEU A 228 6.42 -13.76 -11.33
CA LEU A 228 6.37 -14.92 -10.45
C LEU A 228 5.14 -15.81 -10.70
N LEU A 229 4.05 -15.27 -11.23
CA LEU A 229 2.84 -16.06 -11.45
C LEU A 229 3.10 -17.10 -12.54
N GLY A 230 2.89 -18.37 -12.19
CA GLY A 230 2.88 -19.46 -13.16
C GLY A 230 1.65 -19.39 -14.07
N GLU A 231 1.60 -20.27 -15.08
CA GLU A 231 0.42 -20.39 -15.92
C GLU A 231 -0.83 -20.72 -15.06
N GLY A 232 -1.90 -19.95 -15.26
CA GLY A 232 -3.12 -20.08 -14.47
C GLY A 232 -3.05 -19.47 -13.05
N GLY A 233 -1.90 -18.90 -12.66
CA GLY A 233 -1.74 -18.18 -11.42
C GLY A 233 -2.61 -16.92 -11.36
N ARG A 234 -2.96 -16.50 -10.14
CA ARG A 234 -3.96 -15.44 -9.93
C ARG A 234 -3.44 -14.26 -9.11
N LEU A 235 -3.76 -13.05 -9.56
CA LEU A 235 -3.44 -11.80 -8.86
C LEU A 235 -4.72 -11.19 -8.29
N ALA A 236 -4.72 -10.93 -6.98
CA ALA A 236 -5.73 -10.13 -6.31
C ALA A 236 -5.08 -8.84 -5.77
N ALA A 237 -5.61 -7.67 -6.14
CA ALA A 237 -5.15 -6.38 -5.64
C ALA A 237 -6.32 -5.59 -5.06
N VAL A 238 -6.24 -5.24 -3.77
CA VAL A 238 -7.24 -4.44 -3.05
C VAL A 238 -6.66 -3.04 -2.88
N THR A 239 -7.39 -2.03 -3.38
CA THR A 239 -6.94 -0.63 -3.39
C THR A 239 -7.87 0.26 -2.56
N PHE A 240 -7.34 1.27 -1.88
CA PHE A 240 -8.13 2.13 -0.97
C PHE A 240 -8.27 3.55 -1.46
N HIS A 241 -7.48 3.96 -2.46
CA HIS A 241 -7.64 5.25 -3.08
C HIS A 241 -7.45 5.24 -4.60
N SER A 242 -7.95 6.29 -5.23
CA SER A 242 -7.97 6.51 -6.70
C SER A 242 -6.61 6.33 -7.36
N LEU A 243 -5.51 6.74 -6.70
CA LEU A 243 -4.17 6.64 -7.29
C LEU A 243 -3.69 5.19 -7.43
N GLU A 244 -3.87 4.34 -6.42
CA GLU A 244 -3.54 2.91 -6.47
C GLU A 244 -4.38 2.21 -7.53
N ASP A 245 -5.71 2.39 -7.48
CA ASP A 245 -6.67 1.80 -8.44
C ASP A 245 -6.28 2.12 -9.89
N ARG A 246 -5.88 3.37 -10.14
CA ARG A 246 -5.44 3.82 -11.46
C ARG A 246 -4.15 3.12 -11.91
N VAL A 247 -3.21 2.87 -11.00
CA VAL A 247 -1.97 2.14 -11.32
C VAL A 247 -2.29 0.68 -11.63
N VAL A 248 -3.07 0.00 -10.80
CA VAL A 248 -3.49 -1.40 -10.99
C VAL A 248 -4.25 -1.57 -12.31
N LYS A 249 -5.25 -0.73 -12.57
CA LYS A 249 -6.04 -0.79 -13.82
C LYS A 249 -5.17 -0.56 -15.06
N ARG A 250 -4.29 0.44 -15.03
CA ARG A 250 -3.37 0.69 -16.16
C ARG A 250 -2.43 -0.48 -16.40
N PHE A 251 -1.91 -1.07 -15.33
CA PHE A 251 -1.08 -2.26 -15.41
C PHE A 251 -1.83 -3.40 -16.10
N LEU A 252 -2.98 -3.82 -15.55
CA LEU A 252 -3.77 -4.94 -16.09
C LEU A 252 -4.29 -4.68 -17.51
N THR A 253 -4.73 -3.45 -17.82
CA THR A 253 -5.19 -3.09 -19.18
C THR A 253 -4.09 -3.30 -20.21
N ALA A 254 -2.85 -2.93 -19.88
CA ALA A 254 -1.72 -3.10 -20.77
C ALA A 254 -1.32 -4.59 -20.97
N ARG A 255 -1.65 -5.47 -20.02
CA ARG A 255 -1.31 -6.91 -20.06
C ARG A 255 -2.45 -7.83 -20.48
N THR A 256 -3.66 -7.29 -20.63
CA THR A 256 -4.84 -8.04 -21.11
C THR A 256 -5.08 -7.87 -22.61
N GLY A 257 -4.15 -7.19 -23.32
CA GLY A 257 -4.32 -6.86 -24.73
C GLY A 257 -5.40 -5.80 -25.01
N ARG A 258 -6.01 -5.22 -23.96
CA ARG A 258 -7.06 -4.19 -24.06
C ARG A 258 -6.49 -2.78 -24.25
N SER A 259 -5.23 -2.66 -24.65
CA SER A 259 -4.62 -1.40 -25.08
C SER A 259 -5.44 -0.82 -26.23
N ALA A 260 -6.43 0.01 -25.92
CA ALA A 260 -7.27 0.65 -26.92
C ALA A 260 -6.34 1.41 -27.88
N ARG A 261 -6.44 1.11 -29.18
CA ARG A 261 -5.88 1.96 -30.24
C ARG A 261 -6.53 3.34 -30.10
N ALA A 262 -5.93 4.20 -29.28
CA ALA A 262 -6.45 5.55 -29.02
C ALA A 262 -6.38 6.44 -30.26
N ASN A 263 -5.59 6.06 -31.27
CA ASN A 263 -5.53 6.76 -32.54
C ASN A 263 -4.93 5.86 -33.63
N ARG A 264 -5.64 5.65 -34.75
CA ARG A 264 -5.17 4.85 -35.91
C ARG A 264 -3.95 5.44 -36.64
N PHE A 265 -3.56 6.66 -36.26
CA PHE A 265 -2.46 7.43 -36.85
C PHE A 265 -1.21 7.50 -35.96
N MET A 266 -1.22 6.84 -34.79
CA MET A 266 -0.01 6.74 -33.97
C MET A 266 0.87 5.59 -34.47
N PRO A 267 2.20 5.76 -34.49
CA PRO A 267 3.12 4.68 -34.82
C PRO A 267 2.91 3.49 -33.87
N GLU A 268 3.13 2.27 -34.38
CA GLU A 268 3.09 1.04 -33.59
C GLU A 268 4.01 1.22 -32.37
N LYS A 269 3.43 1.25 -31.18
CA LYS A 269 4.19 1.03 -29.96
C LYS A 269 4.45 -0.47 -29.88
N ASP A 270 5.64 -0.87 -29.44
CA ASP A 270 5.95 -2.25 -29.10
C ASP A 270 4.79 -2.84 -28.29
N GLU A 271 4.03 -3.75 -28.91
CA GLU A 271 2.87 -4.36 -28.27
C GLU A 271 3.38 -5.29 -27.17
N ILE A 272 3.07 -4.95 -25.91
CA ILE A 272 3.31 -5.85 -24.79
C ILE A 272 2.43 -7.08 -25.02
N ALA A 273 3.06 -8.25 -25.18
CA ALA A 273 2.35 -9.51 -25.30
C ALA A 273 1.43 -9.70 -24.07
N PRO A 274 0.16 -10.11 -24.25
CA PRO A 274 -0.74 -10.30 -23.12
C PRO A 274 -0.20 -11.37 -22.16
N SER A 275 -0.10 -11.02 -20.88
CA SER A 275 0.32 -11.90 -19.79
C SER A 275 -0.80 -12.16 -18.76
N PHE A 276 -1.90 -11.40 -18.83
CA PHE A 276 -3.07 -11.57 -17.97
C PHE A 276 -4.36 -11.72 -18.80
N ARG A 277 -5.36 -12.34 -18.19
CA ARG A 277 -6.76 -12.29 -18.63
C ARG A 277 -7.63 -11.93 -17.43
N GLU A 278 -8.72 -11.20 -17.67
CA GLU A 278 -9.72 -10.99 -16.62
C GLU A 278 -10.43 -12.32 -16.31
N ILE A 279 -10.76 -12.50 -15.04
CA ILE A 279 -11.56 -13.61 -14.56
C ILE A 279 -13.02 -13.15 -14.62
N GLU A 280 -13.89 -13.95 -15.25
CA GLU A 280 -15.33 -13.71 -15.32
C GLU A 280 -16.04 -14.02 -14.00
#